data_AF-A0A067M606-F1
#
_entry.id   AF-A0A067M606-F1
#
_cell.length_a   1.000
_cell.length_b   1.000
_cell.length_c   1.000
_cell.angle_alpha   90.00
_cell.angle_beta   90.00
_cell.angle_gamma   90.00
#
_symmetry.space_group_name_H-M   'P 1'
#
loop_
_entity.id
_entity.type
_entity.pdbx_description
1 polymer ?
#
loop_
_entity_poly.entity_id
_entity_poly.type
_entity_poly.pdbx_seq_one_letter_code
_entity_poly.pdbx_strand_id
1 'polypeptide(L)' 'MPNYGTINYANARNRVSSTPDVLLYFLALFIPPIPVFIKTGLGADVLINILLWFLGWIPGVIHAWWIISKNPL' A
#
# COMPACT_ATOMS: atom_id res chain seq x y z
N MET A 1 -28.61 -24.58 -19.38
CA MET A 1 -28.86 -23.19 -18.95
C MET A 1 -27.59 -22.67 -18.27
N PRO A 2 -26.99 -21.54 -18.70
CA PRO A 2 -25.83 -20.96 -18.02
C PRO A 2 -26.20 -20.46 -16.61
N ASN A 3 -25.42 -20.79 -15.59
CA ASN A 3 -25.65 -20.37 -14.20
C ASN A 3 -25.07 -18.95 -13.99
N TYR A 4 -25.89 -17.93 -14.28
CA TYR A 4 -25.56 -16.52 -14.01
C TYR A 4 -25.39 -16.20 -12.50
N GLY A 5 -25.69 -17.20 -11.65
CA GLY A 5 -25.62 -17.23 -10.19
C GLY A 5 -24.24 -17.49 -9.58
N THR A 6 -23.19 -17.69 -10.38
CA THR A 6 -21.80 -17.85 -9.85
C THR A 6 -20.77 -16.90 -10.50
N ILE A 7 -21.08 -16.30 -11.65
CA ILE A 7 -20.11 -15.51 -12.43
C ILE A 7 -19.94 -14.04 -11.99
N ASN A 8 -20.86 -13.48 -11.21
CA ASN A 8 -20.79 -12.07 -10.76
C ASN A 8 -20.13 -11.89 -9.38
N TYR A 9 -20.23 -12.90 -8.52
CA TYR A 9 -19.75 -12.93 -7.12
C TYR A 9 -18.24 -13.18 -7.05
N ALA A 10 -17.70 -14.01 -7.95
CA ALA A 10 -16.26 -14.22 -8.08
C ALA A 10 -15.51 -12.97 -8.59
N ASN A 11 -16.24 -12.00 -9.17
CA ASN A 11 -15.71 -10.76 -9.69
C ASN A 11 -15.95 -9.56 -8.75
N ALA A 12 -16.98 -9.60 -7.91
CA ALA A 12 -17.31 -8.58 -6.90
C ALA A 12 -16.40 -8.65 -5.65
N ARG A 13 -15.10 -8.88 -5.85
CA ARG A 13 -14.11 -8.89 -4.76
C ARG A 13 -13.91 -7.46 -4.29
N ASN A 14 -14.76 -7.01 -3.37
CA ASN A 14 -14.49 -5.81 -2.59
C ASN A 14 -13.20 -6.06 -1.81
N ARG A 15 -12.08 -5.55 -2.33
CA ARG A 15 -10.82 -5.42 -1.59
C ARG A 15 -11.03 -4.35 -0.52
N VAL A 16 -11.87 -4.66 0.47
CA VAL A 16 -11.96 -3.87 1.69
C VAL A 16 -10.56 -3.90 2.26
N SER A 17 -9.96 -2.73 2.44
CA SER A 17 -8.62 -2.62 3.00
C SER A 17 -8.58 -3.44 4.28
N SER A 18 -7.73 -4.45 4.28
CA SER A 18 -7.58 -5.34 5.41
C SER A 18 -7.07 -4.50 6.59
N THR A 19 -7.45 -4.82 7.85
CA THR A 19 -6.87 -4.18 9.06
C THR A 19 -5.35 -3.89 8.98
N PRO A 20 -4.50 -4.79 8.42
CA PRO A 20 -3.10 -4.49 8.18
C PRO A 20 -2.80 -3.29 7.27
N ASP A 21 -3.61 -2.99 6.26
CA ASP A 21 -3.42 -1.80 5.41
C ASP A 21 -3.56 -0.50 6.21
N VAL A 22 -4.55 -0.45 7.11
CA VAL A 22 -4.77 0.69 8.00
C VAL A 22 -3.56 0.89 8.93
N LEU A 23 -3.02 -0.21 9.49
CA LEU A 23 -1.79 -0.18 10.27
C LEU A 23 -0.59 0.34 9.46
N LEU A 24 -0.48 -0.01 8.18
CA LEU A 24 0.61 0.49 7.32
C LEU A 24 0.51 1.99 7.07
N TYR A 25 -0.70 2.58 6.98
CA TYR A 25 -0.86 4.04 6.89
C TYR A 25 -0.34 4.77 8.14
N PHE A 26 -0.67 4.26 9.33
CA PHE A 26 -0.15 4.81 10.58
C PHE A 26 1.36 4.61 10.69
N LEU A 27 1.87 3.44 10.34
CA LEU A 27 3.31 3.16 10.36
C LEU A 27 4.08 4.04 9.36
N ALA A 28 3.49 4.34 8.20
CA ALA A 28 4.07 5.21 7.19
C ALA A 28 4.23 6.65 7.66
N LEU A 29 3.42 7.10 8.63
CA LEU A 29 3.56 8.42 9.24
C LEU A 29 4.80 8.48 10.13
N PHE A 30 5.02 7.50 11.00
CA PHE A 30 6.16 7.50 11.92
C PHE A 30 7.48 7.12 11.23
N ILE A 31 7.45 6.05 10.45
CA ILE A 31 8.63 5.49 9.77
C ILE A 31 8.22 5.11 8.34
N PRO A 32 8.23 6.07 7.39
CA PRO A 32 7.88 5.83 5.99
C PRO A 32 8.60 4.66 5.30
N PRO A 33 9.91 4.38 5.51
CA PRO A 33 10.60 3.35 4.74
C PRO A 33 10.15 1.92 5.06
N ILE A 34 9.62 1.65 6.25
CA ILE A 34 9.20 0.29 6.65
C ILE A 34 7.99 -0.22 5.84
N PRO A 35 6.84 0.49 5.78
CA PRO A 35 5.68 0.03 5.02
C PRO A 35 5.93 0.02 3.51
N VAL A 36 6.78 0.93 2.99
CA VAL A 36 7.20 0.87 1.57
C VAL A 36 7.98 -0.41 1.32
N PHE A 37 8.96 -0.75 2.16
CA PHE A 37 9.70 -2.00 2.04
C PHE A 37 8.79 -3.25 2.09
N ILE A 38 7.78 -3.25 2.96
CA ILE A 38 6.80 -4.36 3.05
C ILE A 38 5.95 -4.47 1.77
N LYS A 39 5.57 -3.35 1.13
CA LYS A 39 4.71 -3.33 -0.07
C LYS A 39 5.46 -3.53 -1.38
N THR A 40 6.68 -3.01 -1.51
CA THR A 40 7.47 -3.02 -2.76
C THR A 40 8.64 -3.99 -2.74
N GLY A 41 9.07 -4.47 -1.57
CA GLY A 41 10.32 -5.22 -1.40
C GLY A 41 11.57 -4.34 -1.52
N LEU A 42 12.75 -4.96 -1.65
CA LEU A 42 14.02 -4.26 -1.91
C LEU A 42 14.04 -3.75 -3.36
N GLY A 43 13.90 -2.44 -3.55
CA GLY A 43 13.86 -1.81 -4.86
C GLY A 43 14.10 -0.30 -4.82
N ALA A 44 13.91 0.33 -5.98
CA ALA A 44 14.12 1.78 -6.14
C ALA A 44 13.17 2.60 -5.24
N ASP A 45 11.93 2.15 -5.02
CA ASP A 45 10.94 2.85 -4.19
C ASP A 45 11.39 3.00 -2.73
N VAL A 46 12.06 1.99 -2.17
CA VAL A 46 12.62 2.07 -0.80
C VAL A 46 13.78 3.05 -0.75
N LEU A 47 14.65 3.04 -1.77
CA LEU A 47 15.79 3.95 -1.84
C LEU A 47 15.33 5.41 -1.98
N ILE A 48 14.32 5.63 -2.82
CA ILE A 48 13.64 6.92 -2.99
C ILE A 48 13.03 7.34 -1.66
N ASN A 49 12.29 6.46 -0.97
CA ASN A 49 11.64 6.82 0.28
C ASN A 49 12.64 7.12 1.41
N ILE A 50 13.79 6.45 1.43
CA ILE A 50 14.90 6.75 2.35
C ILE A 50 15.48 8.13 2.04
N LEU A 51 15.77 8.43 0.76
CA LEU A 51 16.29 9.74 0.35
C LEU A 51 15.31 10.87 0.67
N LEU A 52 14.02 10.67 0.40
CA LEU A 52 12.97 11.64 0.72
C LEU A 52 12.89 11.86 2.23
N TRP A 53 12.97 10.81 3.04
CA TRP A 53 12.93 10.94 4.50
C TRP A 53 14.05 11.83 5.07
N PHE A 54 15.24 11.81 4.45
CA PHE A 54 16.34 12.71 4.81
C PHE A 54 16.20 14.13 4.23
N LEU A 55 15.60 14.29 3.05
CA LEU A 55 15.38 15.60 2.42
C LEU A 55 14.16 16.35 3.00
N GLY A 56 13.23 15.62 3.60
CA GLY A 56 12.05 16.13 4.27
C GLY A 56 11.07 15.00 4.58
N TRP A 57 10.60 14.92 5.82
CA TRP A 57 9.69 13.84 6.25
C TRP A 57 8.37 13.80 5.44
N ILE A 58 7.80 14.96 5.12
CA ILE A 58 6.51 15.11 4.42
C ILE A 58 6.48 14.41 3.05
N PRO A 59 7.40 14.67 2.10
CA PRO A 59 7.37 14.00 0.81
C PRO A 59 7.51 12.47 0.91
N GLY A 60 8.25 11.95 1.90
CA GLY A 60 8.36 10.51 2.15
C GLY A 60 7.03 9.87 2.60
N VAL A 61 6.27 10.55 3.46
CA VAL A 61 4.93 10.09 3.88
C VAL A 61 3.97 10.00 2.69
N ILE A 62 3.96 11.02 1.81
CA ILE A 62 3.10 11.05 0.61
C ILE A 62 3.42 9.88 -0.32
N HIS A 63 4.71 9.64 -0.59
CA HIS A 63 5.15 8.53 -1.42
C HIS A 63 4.74 7.17 -0.84
N ALA A 64 4.90 6.97 0.48
CA ALA A 64 4.48 5.75 1.15
C ALA A 64 2.97 5.50 1.06
N TRP A 65 2.14 6.52 1.28
CA TRP A 65 0.69 6.39 1.16
C TRP A 65 0.22 6.08 -0.26
N TRP A 66 0.88 6.65 -1.27
CA TRP A 66 0.58 6.33 -2.67
C TRP A 66 0.84 4.86 -3.00
N ILE A 67 1.92 4.29 -2.47
CA ILE A 67 2.24 2.86 -2.64
C ILE A 67 1.21 1.97 -1.91
N ILE A 68 0.85 2.30 -0.67
CA ILE A 68 -0.14 1.51 0.10
C ILE A 68 -1.51 1.56 -0.60
N SER A 69 -1.90 2.74 -1.13
CA SER A 69 -3.17 2.93 -1.86
C SER A 69 -3.25 2.11 -3.13
N LYS A 70 -2.15 1.99 -3.88
CA LYS A 70 -2.13 1.24 -5.15
C LYS A 70 -2.11 -0.26 -4.97
N ASN A 71 -1.57 -0.75 -3.86
CA ASN A 71 -1.43 -2.17 -3.61
C ASN A 71 -2.11 -2.55 -2.28
N PRO A 72 -3.44 -2.42 -2.12
CA PRO A 72 -4.13 -2.90 -0.90
C PRO A 72 -3.96 -4.43 -0.75
N LEU A 73 -3.87 -4.92 0.49
CA LEU A 73 -3.73 -6.36 0.79
C LEU A 73 -5.01 -7.14 0.48
#